data_AF-A0A660T8X9-F1
#
_entry.id   AF-A0A660T8X9-F1
#
_cell.length_a   1.000
_cell.length_b   1.000
_cell.length_c   1.000
_cell.angle_alpha   90.00
_cell.angle_beta   90.00
_cell.angle_gamma   90.00
#
_symmetry.space_group_name_H-M   'P 1'
#
loop_
_entity.id
_entity.type
_entity.pdbx_description
1 polymer ?
#
loop_
_entity_poly.entity_id
_entity_poly.type
_entity_poly.pdbx_seq_one_letter_code
_entity_poly.pdbx_strand_id
1 'polypeptide(L)'
;EGKLVNYGADKGKDVLDQYLAIDPAAAYLGELALVDSNSPIFKSGKTFYNILFDENASCHIALGSAYPDCYEGGNSMGGEELLANGINVSNLHTDFMIGSPDVDVTGLTWDGKEINIILDGEFTAEFA
;
A
#
# COMPACT_ATOMS: atom_id res chain seq x y z
N GLU A 1 2.35 -7.29 -15.01
CA GLU A 1 0.94 -6.91 -15.26
C GLU A 1 0.15 -6.60 -13.98
N GLY A 2 0.78 -6.15 -12.87
CA GLY A 2 0.12 -5.56 -11.68
C GLY A 2 -0.87 -6.42 -10.86
N LYS A 3 -1.37 -7.52 -11.41
CA LYS A 3 -2.43 -8.34 -10.84
C LYS A 3 -1.90 -9.33 -9.81
N LEU A 4 -2.63 -9.50 -8.73
CA LEU A 4 -2.46 -10.60 -7.77
C LEU A 4 -2.67 -11.95 -8.46
N VAL A 5 -1.64 -12.80 -8.44
CA VAL A 5 -1.67 -14.13 -9.08
C VAL A 5 -1.76 -15.29 -8.08
N ASN A 6 -1.41 -15.05 -6.82
CA ASN A 6 -1.47 -16.04 -5.74
C ASN A 6 -1.59 -15.33 -4.39
N TYR A 7 -2.36 -15.91 -3.46
CA TYR A 7 -2.58 -15.36 -2.13
C TYR A 7 -3.03 -16.45 -1.15
N GLY A 8 -2.82 -16.20 0.14
CA GLY A 8 -3.15 -17.12 1.22
C GLY A 8 -3.29 -16.38 2.54
N ALA A 9 -3.96 -17.02 3.50
CA ALA A 9 -4.06 -16.54 4.86
C ALA A 9 -4.22 -17.73 5.81
N ASP A 10 -3.49 -17.75 6.91
CA ASP A 10 -3.62 -18.80 7.93
C ASP A 10 -4.98 -18.76 8.64
N LYS A 11 -5.61 -17.57 8.67
CA LYS A 11 -6.96 -17.33 9.21
C LYS A 11 -7.73 -16.40 8.28
N GLY A 12 -9.02 -16.66 8.09
CA GLY A 12 -9.89 -15.81 7.28
C GLY A 12 -9.66 -15.88 5.76
N LYS A 13 -9.08 -16.98 5.27
CA LYS A 13 -8.85 -17.18 3.83
C LYS A 13 -10.14 -17.12 3.00
N ASP A 14 -11.23 -17.65 3.54
CA ASP A 14 -12.57 -17.60 2.95
C ASP A 14 -13.11 -16.17 2.84
N VAL A 15 -12.82 -15.31 3.82
CA VAL A 15 -13.16 -13.88 3.78
C VAL A 15 -12.33 -13.17 2.71
N LEU A 16 -11.03 -13.45 2.61
CA LEU A 16 -10.16 -12.91 1.57
C LEU A 16 -10.58 -13.37 0.16
N ASP A 17 -11.04 -14.62 0.02
CA ASP A 17 -11.61 -15.14 -1.23
C ASP A 17 -12.88 -14.38 -1.64
N GLN A 18 -13.78 -14.12 -0.69
CA GLN A 18 -14.98 -13.33 -0.93
C GLN A 18 -14.62 -11.90 -1.31
N TYR A 19 -13.67 -11.28 -0.61
CA TYR A 19 -13.18 -9.94 -0.91
C TYR A 19 -12.72 -9.82 -2.37
N LEU A 20 -11.85 -10.74 -2.82
CA LEU A 20 -11.32 -10.73 -4.19
C LEU A 20 -12.37 -11.10 -5.26
N ALA A 21 -13.48 -11.72 -4.86
CA ALA A 21 -14.60 -12.06 -5.76
C ALA A 21 -15.62 -10.93 -5.94
N ILE A 22 -15.64 -9.91 -5.07
CA ILE A 22 -16.58 -8.78 -5.15
C ILE A 22 -16.30 -7.92 -6.39
N ASP A 23 -15.02 -7.64 -6.65
CA ASP A 23 -14.60 -6.72 -7.69
C ASP A 23 -13.29 -7.22 -8.33
N PRO A 24 -13.23 -7.46 -9.67
CA PRO A 24 -11.99 -7.83 -10.34
C PRO A 24 -10.84 -6.84 -10.12
N ALA A 25 -11.13 -5.56 -9.90
CA ALA A 25 -10.15 -4.52 -9.62
C ALA A 25 -9.55 -4.62 -8.19
N ALA A 26 -10.19 -5.36 -7.28
CA ALA A 26 -9.64 -5.65 -5.94
C ALA A 26 -8.38 -6.53 -5.99
N ALA A 27 -8.06 -7.15 -7.14
CA ALA A 27 -6.83 -7.90 -7.34
C ALA A 27 -5.62 -7.03 -7.75
N TYR A 28 -5.75 -5.70 -7.71
CA TYR A 28 -4.70 -4.74 -8.07
C TYR A 28 -4.45 -3.77 -6.92
N LEU A 29 -3.25 -3.19 -6.86
CA LEU A 29 -2.87 -2.22 -5.84
C LEU A 29 -3.51 -0.85 -6.10
N GLY A 30 -3.94 -0.19 -5.03
CA GLY A 30 -4.42 1.19 -5.03
C GLY A 30 -3.53 2.14 -4.25
N GLU A 31 -2.74 1.63 -3.31
CA GLU A 31 -1.90 2.45 -2.43
C GLU A 31 -0.59 1.73 -2.08
N LEU A 32 0.44 2.54 -1.89
CA LEU A 32 1.67 2.21 -1.19
C LEU A 32 1.95 3.35 -0.21
N ALA A 33 2.05 3.04 1.07
CA ALA A 33 2.36 4.00 2.12
C ALA A 33 3.64 3.61 2.84
N LEU A 34 4.47 4.61 3.12
CA LEU A 34 5.74 4.45 3.81
C LEU A 34 5.61 5.02 5.21
N VAL A 35 5.85 4.17 6.20
CA VAL A 35 5.82 4.50 7.63
C VAL A 35 7.05 3.87 8.26
N ASP A 36 7.83 4.70 8.97
CA ASP A 36 9.02 4.22 9.66
C ASP A 36 8.70 3.69 11.07
N SER A 37 9.67 2.96 11.61
CA SER A 37 9.63 2.43 12.97
C SER A 37 9.77 3.51 14.05
N ASN A 38 9.89 4.78 13.68
CA ASN A 38 10.02 5.87 14.64
C ASN A 38 8.69 6.42 15.15
N SER A 39 7.56 6.01 14.55
CA SER A 39 6.22 6.46 14.96
C SER A 39 5.88 6.07 16.41
N PRO A 40 5.14 6.90 17.17
CA PRO A 40 4.69 6.55 18.52
C PRO A 40 3.82 5.30 18.57
N ILE A 41 3.10 5.00 17.48
CA ILE A 41 2.22 3.85 17.40
C ILE A 41 3.05 2.57 17.25
N PHE A 42 4.06 2.58 16.35
CA PHE A 42 5.01 1.48 16.24
C PHE A 42 5.73 1.22 17.58
N LYS A 43 6.28 2.28 18.19
CA LYS A 43 7.00 2.22 19.47
C LYS A 43 6.15 1.72 20.65
N SER A 44 4.83 1.72 20.52
CA SER A 44 3.95 1.13 21.54
C SER A 44 4.09 -0.39 21.63
N GLY A 45 4.60 -1.07 20.59
CA GLY A 45 4.79 -2.52 20.54
C GLY A 45 3.49 -3.32 20.55
N LYS A 46 2.36 -2.69 20.18
CA LYS A 46 1.03 -3.30 20.20
C LYS A 46 0.53 -3.55 18.79
N THR A 47 -0.19 -4.65 18.62
CA THR A 47 -1.11 -4.86 17.50
C THR A 47 -2.50 -4.43 17.94
N PHE A 48 -3.11 -3.49 17.22
CA PHE A 48 -4.39 -2.90 17.59
C PHE A 48 -5.59 -3.65 17.02
N TYR A 49 -5.38 -4.51 16.02
CA TYR A 49 -6.44 -5.18 15.27
C TYR A 49 -7.44 -4.16 14.69
N ASN A 50 -6.90 -3.03 14.24
CA ASN A 50 -7.65 -1.92 13.71
C ASN A 50 -6.80 -1.24 12.63
N ILE A 51 -7.34 -1.20 11.40
CA ILE A 51 -6.62 -0.70 10.22
C ILE A 51 -6.01 0.67 10.49
N LEU A 52 -6.81 1.64 10.95
CA LEU A 52 -6.33 3.02 11.19
C LEU A 52 -5.11 3.09 12.13
N PHE A 53 -5.05 2.28 13.18
CA PHE A 53 -3.88 2.28 14.06
C PHE A 53 -2.72 1.49 13.47
N ASP A 54 -2.99 0.29 12.95
CA ASP A 54 -1.94 -0.61 12.49
C ASP A 54 -1.27 -0.09 11.19
N GLU A 55 -2.00 0.58 10.29
CA GLU A 55 -1.47 1.23 9.09
C GLU A 55 -0.51 2.38 9.45
N ASN A 56 -0.78 3.12 10.53
CA ASN A 56 0.10 4.19 11.01
C ASN A 56 1.25 3.68 11.91
N ALA A 57 1.36 2.35 12.04
CA ALA A 57 2.47 1.69 12.72
C ALA A 57 3.44 1.02 11.74
N SER A 58 3.10 0.83 10.47
CA SER A 58 3.89 0.02 9.54
C SER A 58 3.63 0.44 8.10
N CYS A 59 4.63 0.37 7.23
CA CYS A 59 4.40 0.48 5.79
C CYS A 59 3.27 -0.45 5.36
N HIS A 60 2.40 -0.01 4.46
CA HIS A 60 1.28 -0.82 3.99
C HIS A 60 1.04 -0.66 2.49
N ILE A 61 0.29 -1.62 1.96
CA ILE A 61 -0.23 -1.61 0.60
C ILE A 61 -1.74 -1.79 0.65
N ALA A 62 -2.48 -1.11 -0.22
CA ALA A 62 -3.91 -1.34 -0.35
C ALA A 62 -4.22 -2.16 -1.60
N LEU A 63 -5.06 -3.18 -1.46
CA LEU A 63 -5.74 -3.80 -2.60
C LEU A 63 -7.04 -3.03 -2.90
N GLY A 64 -7.33 -2.84 -4.18
CA GLY A 64 -8.49 -2.09 -4.64
C GLY A 64 -8.16 -0.63 -4.99
N SER A 65 -9.12 0.27 -4.74
CA SER A 65 -9.15 1.61 -5.33
C SER A 65 -7.97 2.45 -4.86
N ALA A 66 -7.36 3.16 -5.78
CA ALA A 66 -6.47 4.25 -5.45
C ALA A 66 -7.27 5.50 -5.09
N TYR A 67 -6.61 6.45 -4.40
CA TYR A 67 -7.17 7.78 -4.18
C TYR A 67 -6.83 8.69 -5.37
N PRO A 68 -7.83 9.31 -6.03
CA PRO A 68 -7.59 10.17 -7.20
C PRO A 68 -6.70 11.39 -6.92
N ASP A 69 -6.63 11.87 -5.69
CA ASP A 69 -5.80 13.00 -5.28
C ASP A 69 -4.30 12.67 -5.18
N CYS A 70 -3.93 11.38 -5.14
CA CYS A 70 -2.54 10.94 -5.30
C CYS A 70 -2.02 11.11 -6.75
N TYR A 71 -2.88 11.50 -7.69
CA TYR A 71 -2.51 11.82 -9.07
C TYR A 71 -2.80 13.28 -9.40
N GLU A 72 -1.87 13.94 -10.10
CA GLU A 72 -2.04 15.34 -10.48
C GLU A 72 -3.28 15.52 -11.37
N GLY A 73 -4.26 16.28 -10.86
CA GLY A 73 -5.54 16.51 -11.52
C GLY A 73 -6.57 15.39 -11.39
N GLY A 74 -6.26 14.28 -10.69
CA GLY A 74 -7.11 13.09 -10.64
C GLY A 74 -8.50 13.32 -10.03
N ASN A 75 -8.65 14.26 -9.10
CA ASN A 75 -9.97 14.66 -8.56
C ASN A 75 -10.94 15.23 -9.61
N SER A 76 -10.44 15.68 -10.76
CA SER A 76 -11.28 16.17 -11.87
C SER A 76 -11.60 15.08 -12.90
N MET A 77 -11.03 13.88 -12.75
CA MET A 77 -11.11 12.80 -13.74
C MET A 77 -12.28 11.86 -13.45
N GLY A 78 -12.87 11.31 -14.52
CA GLY A 78 -13.83 10.21 -14.43
C GLY A 78 -13.13 8.84 -14.30
N GLY A 79 -13.88 7.78 -13.95
CA GLY A 79 -13.32 6.44 -13.74
C GLY A 79 -12.53 5.88 -14.94
N GLU A 80 -13.01 6.08 -16.17
CA GLU A 80 -12.29 5.63 -17.38
C GLU A 80 -10.97 6.39 -17.58
N GLU A 81 -10.95 7.69 -17.27
CA GLU A 81 -9.76 8.53 -17.37
C GLU A 81 -8.74 8.18 -16.28
N LEU A 82 -9.20 7.90 -15.06
CA LEU A 82 -8.35 7.39 -13.98
C LEU A 82 -7.67 6.08 -14.39
N LEU A 83 -8.43 5.11 -14.90
CA LEU A 83 -7.90 3.84 -15.38
C LEU A 83 -6.90 4.02 -16.53
N ALA A 84 -7.17 4.94 -17.47
CA ALA A 84 -6.24 5.26 -18.57
C ALA A 84 -4.91 5.86 -18.08
N ASN A 85 -4.90 6.51 -16.91
CA ASN A 85 -3.70 7.02 -16.25
C ASN A 85 -3.06 6.01 -15.28
N GLY A 86 -3.53 4.75 -15.25
CA GLY A 86 -2.96 3.69 -14.40
C GLY A 86 -3.43 3.74 -12.95
N ILE A 87 -4.47 4.50 -12.64
CA ILE A 87 -5.05 4.64 -11.30
C ILE A 87 -6.13 3.58 -11.15
N ASN A 88 -5.98 2.69 -10.17
CA ASN A 88 -6.93 1.60 -9.97
C ASN A 88 -8.28 2.13 -9.47
N VAL A 89 -9.38 1.67 -10.06
CA VAL A 89 -10.75 2.04 -9.69
C VAL A 89 -11.49 0.78 -9.28
N SER A 90 -11.88 0.71 -8.01
CA SER A 90 -12.54 -0.45 -7.39
C SER A 90 -13.59 0.03 -6.40
N ASN A 91 -14.56 -0.83 -6.07
CA ASN A 91 -15.50 -0.58 -4.98
C ASN A 91 -14.92 -0.88 -3.59
N LEU A 92 -13.73 -1.46 -3.55
CA LEU A 92 -13.04 -1.89 -2.34
C LEU A 92 -11.74 -1.13 -2.19
N HIS A 93 -11.32 -0.94 -0.95
CA HIS A 93 -9.99 -0.47 -0.57
C HIS A 93 -9.66 -1.13 0.76
N THR A 94 -8.55 -1.86 0.83
CA THR A 94 -8.16 -2.55 2.07
C THR A 94 -6.66 -2.63 2.21
N ASP A 95 -6.20 -2.04 3.31
CA ASP A 95 -4.80 -1.95 3.69
C ASP A 95 -4.29 -3.25 4.33
N PHE A 96 -3.09 -3.63 3.91
CA PHE A 96 -2.31 -4.73 4.46
C PHE A 96 -0.93 -4.21 4.83
N MET A 97 -0.63 -4.28 6.13
CA MET A 97 0.66 -3.86 6.67
C MET A 97 1.75 -4.87 6.29
N ILE A 98 2.85 -4.35 5.75
CA ILE A 98 3.99 -5.12 5.22
C ILE A 98 5.35 -4.63 5.74
N GLY A 99 5.40 -3.52 6.48
CA GLY A 99 6.62 -3.00 7.06
C GLY A 99 7.11 -3.79 8.28
N SER A 100 8.39 -3.63 8.59
CA SER A 100 9.06 -4.20 9.77
C SER A 100 10.39 -3.47 10.04
N PRO A 101 11.05 -3.70 11.18
CA PRO A 101 12.43 -3.23 11.42
C PRO A 101 13.48 -3.77 10.46
N ASP A 102 13.15 -4.80 9.67
CA ASP A 102 14.08 -5.41 8.73
C ASP A 102 13.73 -5.05 7.27
N VAL A 103 12.79 -4.11 7.05
CA VAL A 103 12.38 -3.71 5.71
C VAL A 103 13.30 -2.64 5.16
N ASP A 104 13.74 -2.85 3.91
CA ASP A 104 14.44 -1.86 3.11
C ASP A 104 13.54 -1.43 1.94
N VAL A 105 13.56 -0.13 1.61
CA VAL A 105 12.84 0.42 0.47
C VAL A 105 13.80 1.26 -0.37
N THR A 106 13.95 0.87 -1.63
CA THR A 106 14.78 1.58 -2.62
C THR A 106 13.88 2.15 -3.71
N GLY A 107 13.96 3.47 -3.93
CA GLY A 107 13.35 4.13 -5.07
C GLY A 107 14.23 4.04 -6.31
N LEU A 108 13.61 3.81 -7.47
CA LEU A 108 14.28 3.81 -8.77
C LEU A 108 13.85 5.02 -9.58
N THR A 109 14.80 5.85 -9.99
CA THR A 109 14.54 7.02 -10.84
C THR A 109 14.41 6.62 -12.31
N TRP A 110 13.91 7.56 -13.14
CA TRP A 110 13.76 7.35 -14.59
C TRP A 110 15.08 7.08 -15.32
N ASP A 111 16.21 7.58 -14.81
CA ASP A 111 17.55 7.34 -15.34
C ASP A 111 18.24 6.11 -14.72
N GLY A 112 17.53 5.37 -13.86
CA GLY A 112 17.99 4.11 -13.27
C GLY A 112 18.87 4.26 -12.02
N LYS A 113 18.95 5.47 -11.43
CA LYS A 113 19.60 5.67 -10.13
C LYS A 113 18.73 5.06 -9.04
N GLU A 114 19.37 4.33 -8.14
CA GLU A 114 18.76 3.84 -6.90
C GLU A 114 18.96 4.87 -5.77
N ILE A 115 17.90 5.09 -5.00
CA ILE A 115 17.88 5.96 -3.82
C ILE A 115 17.30 5.15 -2.67
N ASN A 116 18.06 5.00 -1.59
CA ASN A 116 17.57 4.31 -0.40
C ASN A 116 16.61 5.23 0.36
N ILE A 117 15.36 4.82 0.49
CA ILE A 117 14.29 5.58 1.14
C ILE A 117 14.16 5.14 2.60
N ILE A 118 14.06 3.83 2.83
CA ILE A 118 14.05 3.20 4.16
C ILE A 118 15.16 2.16 4.20
N LEU A 119 15.92 2.13 5.30
CA LEU A 119 16.86 1.06 5.63
C LEU A 119 16.62 0.61 7.08
N ASP A 120 16.61 -0.70 7.32
CA ASP A 120 16.33 -1.28 8.64
C ASP A 120 15.06 -0.67 9.28
N GLY A 121 14.01 -0.47 8.48
CA GLY A 121 12.73 0.09 8.92
C GLY A 121 12.76 1.56 9.34
N GLU A 122 13.83 2.30 9.06
CA GLU A 122 13.93 3.75 9.31
C GLU A 122 14.17 4.55 8.03
N PHE A 123 13.56 5.74 7.90
CA PHE A 123 13.85 6.64 6.79
C PHE A 123 15.32 7.05 6.77
N THR A 124 15.93 7.07 5.59
CA THR A 124 17.34 7.49 5.45
C THR A 124 17.46 9.02 5.46
N ALA A 125 18.62 9.53 5.89
CA ALA A 125 18.93 10.95 5.85
C ALA A 125 19.12 11.52 4.43
N GLU A 126 19.28 10.67 3.40
CA GLU A 126 19.30 11.11 2.00
C GLU A 126 17.88 11.43 1.50
N PHE A 127 16.87 10.78 2.09
CA PHE A 127 15.48 10.93 1.70
C PHE A 127 14.69 11.93 2.56
N ALA A 128 14.95 11.98 3.87
CA ALA A 128 14.30 12.86 4.84
C ALA A 128 14.78 14.33 4.75
#